data_AF-A0A3B3DMX6-F1
#
_entry.id   AF-A0A3B3DMX6-F1
#
_cell.length_a   1.000
_cell.length_b   1.000
_cell.length_c   1.000
_cell.angle_alpha   90.00
_cell.angle_beta   90.00
_cell.angle_gamma   90.00
#
_symmetry.space_group_name_H-M   'P 1'
#
loop_
_entity.id
_entity.type
_entity.pdbx_description
1 polymer ?
#
loop_
_entity_poly.entity_id
_entity_poly.type
_entity_poly.pdbx_seq_one_letter_code
_entity_poly.pdbx_strand_id
1 'polypeptide(L)'
;MADVEHNCGKRERRDVRRRFGKGARAKKNKPSKPIDKRNMSRLNPFAKLPGLNAASVLLVENEEHFQQSLAEALVKETSVTVNVRLAKSFPLPVENDESRPRIDLVVFIINLTSELSFQSAEASLKYLEPGYFLGKVCFMVSNARSSSVPAERLDAVRRLAASLHCPLLFAEDQVCETTKKCFKVILIL
;
A
#
# COMPACT_ATOMS: atom_id res chain seq x y z
N MET A 1 -0.32 32.95 82.66
CA MET A 1 0.36 34.24 82.88
C MET A 1 1.86 34.00 82.70
N ALA A 2 2.54 34.94 82.02
CA ALA A 2 3.91 34.86 81.47
C ALA A 2 3.93 34.10 80.13
N ASP A 3 4.01 34.72 78.95
CA ASP A 3 4.87 35.80 78.43
C ASP A 3 6.38 35.56 78.58
N VAL A 4 7.11 36.17 77.64
CA VAL A 4 8.55 36.49 77.64
C VAL A 4 9.39 35.44 76.91
N GLU A 5 9.62 35.62 75.61
CA GLU A 5 10.66 36.46 74.97
C GLU A 5 12.07 35.85 74.94
N HIS A 6 12.78 36.29 73.89
CA HIS A 6 14.21 36.56 73.86
C HIS A 6 15.18 35.50 73.30
N ASN A 7 15.38 35.59 71.98
CA ASN A 7 16.59 36.13 71.33
C ASN A 7 17.96 35.43 71.51
N CYS A 8 18.70 35.53 70.39
CA CYS A 8 20.15 35.64 70.28
C CYS A 8 20.98 34.34 70.29
N GLY A 9 21.76 34.15 69.20
CA GLY A 9 22.82 33.13 69.16
C GLY A 9 23.53 33.01 67.83
N LYS A 10 24.36 33.99 67.47
CA LYS A 10 25.43 33.84 66.46
C LYS A 10 26.51 32.86 66.98
N ARG A 11 27.05 32.00 66.10
CA ARG A 11 28.47 31.53 65.99
C ARG A 11 28.51 30.35 65.01
N GLU A 12 29.11 30.48 63.82
CA GLU A 12 30.54 30.45 63.49
C GLU A 12 31.05 29.05 63.07
N ARG A 13 31.45 28.99 61.78
CA ARG A 13 32.44 28.12 61.12
C ARG A 13 32.37 26.60 61.35
N ARG A 14 32.10 25.88 60.24
CA ARG A 14 33.01 24.80 59.81
C ARG A 14 32.88 24.49 58.32
N ASP A 15 34.02 24.58 57.68
CA ASP A 15 34.35 24.26 56.31
C ASP A 15 34.36 22.73 56.14
N VAL A 16 33.55 22.18 55.22
CA VAL A 16 33.70 20.79 54.74
C VAL A 16 33.47 20.75 53.24
N ARG A 17 34.57 20.80 52.51
CA ARG A 17 34.69 20.32 51.13
C ARG A 17 33.97 18.97 50.96
N ARG A 18 32.98 18.90 50.08
CA ARG A 18 32.63 17.67 49.36
C ARG A 18 32.42 17.96 47.87
N ARG A 19 33.38 17.47 47.09
CA ARG A 19 33.31 17.28 45.64
C ARG A 19 32.27 16.19 45.34
N PHE A 20 31.20 16.54 44.63
CA PHE A 20 30.37 15.68 43.80
C PHE A 20 29.63 16.65 42.87
N GLY A 21 29.41 16.45 41.60
CA GLY A 21 29.58 15.37 40.65
C GLY A 21 28.97 15.92 39.35
N LYS A 22 29.41 15.40 38.22
CA LYS A 22 29.23 15.96 36.88
C LYS A 22 27.76 16.24 36.52
N GLY A 23 27.55 17.31 35.74
CA GLY A 23 26.24 17.75 35.29
C GLY A 23 25.47 16.68 34.52
N ALA A 24 24.25 16.42 34.97
CA ALA A 24 23.26 15.66 34.22
C ALA A 24 22.69 16.56 33.11
N ARG A 25 23.26 16.43 31.91
CA ARG A 25 22.70 17.03 30.68
C ARG A 25 21.41 16.29 30.37
N ALA A 26 20.28 16.88 30.74
CA ALA A 26 18.95 16.41 30.39
C ALA A 26 18.87 16.20 28.87
N LYS A 27 18.80 14.93 28.44
CA LYS A 27 18.42 14.58 27.08
C LYS A 27 16.97 15.01 26.92
N LYS A 28 16.76 16.16 26.28
CA LYS A 28 15.45 16.56 25.74
C LYS A 28 15.03 15.45 24.79
N ASN A 29 14.10 14.60 25.24
CA ASN A 29 13.35 13.71 24.36
C ASN A 29 12.65 14.61 23.34
N LYS A 30 13.14 14.57 22.10
CA LYS A 30 12.46 15.17 20.96
C LYS A 30 11.09 14.50 20.87
N PRO A 31 9.99 15.26 20.85
CA PRO A 31 8.69 14.67 20.58
C PRO A 31 8.76 13.96 19.23
N SER A 32 8.34 12.71 19.20
CA SER A 32 8.06 11.96 17.99
C SER A 32 7.21 12.86 17.09
N LYS A 33 7.65 13.05 15.84
CA LYS A 33 6.92 13.83 14.85
C LYS A 33 5.45 13.35 14.84
N PRO A 34 4.46 14.26 14.78
CA PRO A 34 3.08 13.85 14.69
C PRO A 34 2.93 12.99 13.43
N ILE A 35 2.50 11.75 13.62
CA ILE A 35 2.09 10.87 12.53
C ILE A 35 0.87 11.56 11.90
N ASP A 36 1.05 12.07 10.69
CA ASP A 36 -0.02 12.72 9.94
C ASP A 36 -1.13 11.70 9.69
N LYS A 37 -2.24 11.85 10.42
CA LYS A 37 -3.40 10.94 10.38
C LYS A 37 -4.09 10.92 9.01
N ARG A 38 -3.69 11.78 8.06
CA ARG A 38 -4.20 11.81 6.68
C ARG A 38 -3.56 10.78 5.74
N ASN A 39 -2.49 10.09 6.17
CA ASN A 39 -1.71 9.17 5.33
C ASN A 39 -2.01 7.68 5.53
N MET A 40 -3.14 7.31 6.13
CA MET A 40 -3.47 5.90 6.37
C MET A 40 -3.50 5.15 5.02
N SER A 41 -2.48 4.29 4.84
CA SER A 41 -2.41 3.17 3.87
C SER A 41 -2.45 3.47 2.37
N ARG A 42 -2.06 4.69 1.92
CA ARG A 42 -1.92 4.94 0.48
C ARG A 42 -0.67 4.27 -0.06
N LEU A 43 -0.81 3.52 -1.15
CA LEU A 43 0.29 2.82 -1.77
C LEU A 43 1.14 3.81 -2.58
N ASN A 44 2.44 3.86 -2.33
CA ASN A 44 3.39 4.73 -3.03
C ASN A 44 4.34 3.89 -3.93
N PRO A 45 4.45 4.17 -5.24
CA PRO A 45 5.25 3.37 -6.17
C PRO A 45 6.76 3.64 -6.08
N PHE A 46 7.17 4.70 -5.40
CA PHE A 46 8.57 5.16 -5.29
C PHE A 46 9.12 5.06 -3.86
N ALA A 47 8.36 4.48 -2.92
CA ALA A 47 8.78 4.36 -1.53
C ALA A 47 9.93 3.35 -1.32
N LYS A 48 10.06 2.34 -2.20
CA LYS A 48 11.07 1.27 -2.11
C LYS A 48 11.81 1.17 -3.45
N LEU A 49 13.09 0.78 -3.40
CA LEU A 49 13.92 0.62 -4.60
C LEU A 49 13.49 -0.62 -5.41
N PRO A 50 13.57 -0.58 -6.75
CA PRO A 50 13.34 -1.77 -7.57
C PRO A 50 14.41 -2.84 -7.32
N GLY A 51 14.00 -4.11 -7.37
CA GLY A 51 14.91 -5.25 -7.37
C GLY A 51 15.53 -5.46 -8.75
N LEU A 52 16.76 -6.00 -8.78
CA LEU A 52 17.40 -6.38 -10.05
C LEU A 52 16.67 -7.59 -10.66
N ASN A 53 16.26 -7.51 -11.92
CA ASN A 53 15.61 -8.60 -12.67
C ASN A 53 14.42 -9.24 -11.94
N ALA A 54 13.72 -8.46 -11.11
CA ALA A 54 12.53 -8.88 -10.40
C ALA A 54 11.44 -7.82 -10.52
N ALA A 55 10.20 -8.27 -10.68
CA ALA A 55 9.01 -7.42 -10.73
C ALA A 55 7.98 -7.94 -9.74
N SER A 56 7.42 -7.06 -8.91
CA SER A 56 6.28 -7.40 -8.04
C SER A 56 4.98 -6.89 -8.67
N VAL A 57 4.09 -7.82 -8.97
CA VAL A 57 2.75 -7.51 -9.48
C VAL A 57 1.73 -7.73 -8.37
N LEU A 58 0.90 -6.73 -8.11
CA LEU A 58 -0.25 -6.87 -7.22
C LEU A 58 -1.50 -7.09 -8.05
N LEU A 59 -2.11 -8.26 -7.94
CA LEU A 59 -3.42 -8.53 -8.49
C LEU A 59 -4.47 -8.14 -7.44
N VAL A 60 -5.52 -7.47 -7.89
CA VAL A 60 -6.62 -7.01 -7.02
C VAL A 60 -7.94 -7.48 -7.62
N GLU A 61 -8.62 -8.38 -6.92
CA GLU A 61 -9.90 -8.93 -7.38
C GLU A 61 -10.84 -9.15 -6.19
N ASN A 62 -12.07 -8.68 -6.28
CA ASN A 62 -13.05 -8.86 -5.21
C ASN A 62 -13.50 -10.33 -5.03
N GLU A 63 -13.47 -11.13 -6.10
CA GLU A 63 -13.90 -12.53 -6.14
C GLU A 63 -12.72 -13.41 -6.58
N GLU A 64 -12.20 -14.31 -5.74
CA GLU A 64 -10.91 -15.00 -5.96
C GLU A 64 -10.97 -16.18 -6.96
N HIS A 65 -11.69 -16.07 -8.08
CA HIS A 65 -11.77 -17.17 -9.06
C HIS A 65 -10.70 -17.08 -10.15
N PHE A 66 -10.42 -15.88 -10.67
CA PHE A 66 -9.53 -15.70 -11.81
C PHE A 66 -8.10 -15.33 -11.38
N GLN A 67 -7.96 -14.56 -10.31
CA GLN A 67 -6.71 -14.06 -9.76
C GLN A 67 -5.70 -15.17 -9.46
N GLN A 68 -6.13 -16.31 -8.91
CA GLN A 68 -5.23 -17.41 -8.55
C GLN A 68 -4.67 -18.11 -9.79
N SER A 69 -5.51 -18.39 -10.79
CA SER A 69 -5.10 -18.96 -12.08
C SER A 69 -4.13 -18.02 -12.81
N LEU A 70 -4.41 -16.72 -12.81
CA LEU A 70 -3.55 -15.69 -13.38
C LEU A 70 -2.20 -15.64 -12.66
N ALA A 71 -2.19 -15.73 -11.32
CA ALA A 71 -0.97 -15.71 -10.53
C ALA A 71 -0.08 -16.93 -10.80
N GLU A 72 -0.66 -18.13 -10.82
CA GLU A 72 0.10 -19.35 -11.12
C GLU A 72 0.75 -19.31 -12.49
N ALA A 73 0.04 -18.75 -13.47
CA ALA A 73 0.56 -18.65 -14.83
C ALA A 73 1.58 -17.50 -14.98
N LEU A 74 1.47 -16.40 -14.24
CA LEU A 74 2.51 -15.36 -14.14
C LEU A 74 3.81 -15.91 -13.53
N VAL A 75 3.70 -16.75 -12.50
CA VAL A 75 4.88 -17.33 -11.81
C VAL A 75 5.58 -18.40 -12.65
N LYS A 76 4.85 -19.08 -13.55
CA LYS A 76 5.41 -20.11 -14.45
C LYS A 76 6.24 -19.52 -15.61
N GLU A 77 6.15 -18.23 -15.89
CA GLU A 77 6.96 -17.58 -16.94
C GLU A 77 8.42 -17.39 -16.48
N THR A 78 9.38 -17.87 -17.27
CA THR A 78 10.77 -18.07 -16.83
C THR A 78 11.75 -16.96 -17.26
N SER A 79 11.30 -15.88 -17.89
CA SER A 79 12.19 -14.83 -18.40
C SER A 79 12.64 -13.83 -17.34
N VAL A 80 11.84 -13.60 -16.29
CA VAL A 80 12.08 -12.62 -15.21
C VAL A 80 11.52 -13.16 -13.89
N THR A 81 12.11 -12.79 -12.74
CA THR A 81 11.54 -13.16 -11.42
C THR A 81 10.27 -12.35 -11.15
N VAL A 82 9.10 -12.95 -11.31
CA VAL A 82 7.81 -12.26 -11.02
C VAL A 82 7.29 -12.67 -9.65
N ASN A 83 7.19 -11.70 -8.74
CA ASN A 83 6.57 -11.86 -7.43
C ASN A 83 5.10 -11.42 -7.50
N VAL A 84 4.18 -12.37 -7.48
CA VAL A 84 2.75 -12.07 -7.53
C VAL A 84 2.18 -11.96 -6.11
N ARG A 85 1.51 -10.86 -5.82
CA ARG A 85 0.75 -10.66 -4.58
C ARG A 85 -0.73 -10.55 -4.89
N LEU A 86 -1.54 -11.13 -4.01
CA LEU A 86 -2.99 -11.13 -4.13
C LEU A 86 -3.61 -10.20 -3.09
N ALA A 87 -4.64 -9.48 -3.49
CA ALA A 87 -5.47 -8.67 -2.62
C ALA A 87 -6.93 -8.70 -3.10
N LYS A 88 -7.87 -8.56 -2.15
CA LYS A 88 -9.29 -8.45 -2.46
C LYS A 88 -9.71 -7.03 -2.84
N SER A 89 -9.19 -6.07 -2.09
CA SER A 89 -9.47 -4.66 -2.25
C SER A 89 -8.42 -3.84 -1.50
N PHE A 90 -8.48 -2.51 -1.67
CA PHE A 90 -7.75 -1.57 -0.84
C PHE A 90 -8.65 -0.99 0.26
N PRO A 91 -8.08 -0.54 1.40
CA PRO A 91 -6.65 -0.45 1.69
C PRO A 91 -6.02 -1.79 2.08
N LEU A 92 -4.75 -1.95 1.77
CA LEU A 92 -4.00 -3.15 2.16
C LEU A 92 -3.73 -3.14 3.68
N PRO A 93 -3.70 -4.32 4.34
CA PRO A 93 -3.42 -4.43 5.77
C PRO A 93 -2.08 -3.76 6.14
N VAL A 94 -2.09 -2.96 7.21
CA VAL A 94 -0.94 -2.15 7.66
C VAL A 94 0.14 -3.01 8.33
N GLU A 95 -0.25 -4.18 8.85
CA GLU A 95 0.64 -5.14 9.50
C GLU A 95 1.76 -5.61 8.57
N ASN A 96 1.47 -5.63 7.27
CA ASN A 96 2.37 -6.09 6.23
C ASN A 96 3.14 -4.96 5.55
N ASP A 97 3.05 -3.71 6.01
CA ASP A 97 3.60 -2.56 5.27
C ASP A 97 5.13 -2.54 5.24
N GLU A 98 5.77 -2.85 6.38
CA GLU A 98 7.24 -2.94 6.49
C GLU A 98 7.80 -4.04 5.59
N SER A 99 7.18 -5.22 5.59
CA SER A 99 7.58 -6.39 4.81
C SER A 99 7.12 -6.36 3.35
N ARG A 100 6.25 -5.42 2.96
CA ARG A 100 5.72 -5.32 1.59
C ARG A 100 6.85 -5.01 0.60
N PRO A 101 7.11 -5.83 -0.42
CA PRO A 101 8.07 -5.44 -1.45
C PRO A 101 7.57 -4.20 -2.19
N ARG A 102 8.45 -3.54 -2.94
CA ARG A 102 8.02 -2.52 -3.91
C ARG A 102 6.99 -3.16 -4.85
N ILE A 103 5.87 -2.49 -5.11
CA ILE A 103 4.88 -2.95 -6.08
C ILE A 103 5.15 -2.21 -7.38
N ASP A 104 5.47 -2.95 -8.43
CA ASP A 104 5.88 -2.40 -9.72
C ASP A 104 4.68 -2.12 -10.62
N LEU A 105 3.66 -2.98 -10.52
CA LEU A 105 2.41 -2.93 -11.27
C LEU A 105 1.23 -3.39 -10.39
N VAL A 106 0.10 -2.68 -10.49
CA VAL A 106 -1.18 -3.07 -9.89
C VAL A 106 -2.15 -3.42 -11.01
N VAL A 107 -2.74 -4.62 -10.95
CA VAL A 107 -3.74 -5.09 -11.90
C VAL A 107 -5.08 -5.23 -11.19
N PHE A 108 -6.03 -4.38 -11.54
CA PHE A 108 -7.42 -4.52 -11.08
C PHE A 108 -8.16 -5.46 -12.01
N ILE A 109 -8.56 -6.61 -11.47
CA ILE A 109 -9.37 -7.61 -12.16
C ILE A 109 -10.84 -7.32 -11.85
N ILE A 110 -11.59 -7.01 -12.89
CA ILE A 110 -13.00 -6.62 -12.82
C ILE A 110 -13.83 -7.71 -13.49
N ASN A 111 -14.61 -8.43 -12.70
CA ASN A 111 -15.59 -9.37 -13.21
C ASN A 111 -16.80 -8.61 -13.73
N LEU A 112 -16.98 -8.58 -15.06
CA LEU A 112 -18.07 -7.83 -15.68
C LEU A 112 -19.46 -8.40 -15.38
N THR A 113 -19.61 -9.59 -14.82
CA THR A 113 -20.92 -10.07 -14.36
C THR A 113 -21.29 -9.54 -12.97
N SER A 114 -20.32 -9.11 -12.18
CA SER A 114 -20.49 -8.66 -10.80
C SER A 114 -20.34 -7.14 -10.69
N GLU A 115 -21.41 -6.44 -10.28
CA GLU A 115 -21.34 -5.00 -10.05
C GLU A 115 -20.42 -4.64 -8.86
N LEU A 116 -20.41 -5.49 -7.84
CA LEU A 116 -19.57 -5.34 -6.66
C LEU A 116 -18.08 -5.35 -7.02
N SER A 117 -17.68 -6.16 -8.00
CA SER A 117 -16.31 -6.20 -8.50
C SER A 117 -15.88 -4.83 -9.07
N PHE A 118 -16.75 -4.21 -9.87
CA PHE A 118 -16.48 -2.88 -10.43
C PHE A 118 -16.44 -1.79 -9.36
N GLN A 119 -17.43 -1.75 -8.47
CA GLN A 119 -17.48 -0.76 -7.38
C GLN A 119 -16.29 -0.91 -6.42
N SER A 120 -15.88 -2.14 -6.11
CA SER A 120 -14.70 -2.42 -5.26
C SER A 120 -13.40 -1.93 -5.92
N ALA A 121 -13.23 -2.16 -7.23
CA ALA A 121 -12.09 -1.67 -7.98
C ALA A 121 -12.07 -0.13 -7.99
N GLU A 122 -13.19 0.52 -8.30
CA GLU A 122 -13.30 1.98 -8.31
C GLU A 122 -13.01 2.59 -6.92
N ALA A 123 -13.62 2.03 -5.87
CA ALA A 123 -13.41 2.48 -4.49
C ALA A 123 -11.96 2.27 -4.03
N SER A 124 -11.25 1.31 -4.60
CA SER A 124 -9.85 1.01 -4.27
C SER A 124 -8.86 2.04 -4.84
N LEU A 125 -9.20 2.71 -5.94
CA LEU A 125 -8.30 3.66 -6.62
C LEU A 125 -7.89 4.84 -5.74
N LYS A 126 -8.76 5.27 -4.81
CA LYS A 126 -8.47 6.41 -3.90
C LYS A 126 -7.28 6.17 -2.98
N TYR A 127 -6.89 4.90 -2.78
CA TYR A 127 -5.76 4.48 -1.97
C TYR A 127 -4.46 4.35 -2.77
N LEU A 128 -4.47 4.59 -4.08
CA LEU A 128 -3.25 4.65 -4.88
C LEU A 128 -2.76 6.10 -4.95
N GLU A 129 -1.45 6.29 -4.78
CA GLU A 129 -0.83 7.58 -5.06
C GLU A 129 -0.82 7.86 -6.58
N PRO A 130 -0.97 9.13 -7.03
CA PRO A 130 -1.09 9.47 -8.44
C PRO A 130 0.01 8.92 -9.36
N GLY A 131 1.22 8.72 -8.82
CA GLY A 131 2.33 8.13 -9.56
C GLY A 131 2.08 6.71 -10.08
N TYR A 132 1.09 5.98 -9.53
CA TYR A 132 0.72 4.66 -10.02
C TYR A 132 0.03 4.72 -11.40
N PHE A 133 -0.71 5.79 -11.69
CA PHE A 133 -1.42 5.92 -12.97
C PHE A 133 -0.49 6.25 -14.15
N LEU A 134 0.80 6.49 -13.88
CA LEU A 134 1.84 6.67 -14.90
C LEU A 134 2.38 5.30 -15.37
N GLY A 135 1.49 4.43 -15.83
CA GLY A 135 1.84 3.11 -16.40
C GLY A 135 2.01 1.98 -15.39
N LYS A 136 1.74 2.19 -14.10
CA LYS A 136 1.83 1.15 -13.04
C LYS A 136 0.49 0.61 -12.59
N VAL A 137 -0.58 0.96 -13.29
CA VAL A 137 -1.94 0.45 -13.07
C VAL A 137 -2.46 -0.06 -14.38
N CYS A 138 -3.04 -1.26 -14.35
CA CYS A 138 -3.72 -1.88 -15.47
C CYS A 138 -5.10 -2.36 -15.01
N PHE A 139 -6.10 -2.18 -15.84
CA PHE A 139 -7.40 -2.81 -15.67
C PHE A 139 -7.45 -4.08 -16.52
N MET A 140 -8.01 -5.14 -15.95
CA MET A 140 -8.28 -6.38 -16.65
C MET A 140 -9.75 -6.74 -16.43
N VAL A 141 -10.49 -6.96 -17.50
CA VAL A 141 -11.89 -7.39 -17.40
C VAL A 141 -12.01 -8.87 -17.72
N SER A 142 -12.79 -9.58 -16.91
CA SER A 142 -13.21 -10.95 -17.17
C SER A 142 -14.69 -11.01 -17.58
N ASN A 143 -15.10 -12.11 -18.21
CA ASN A 143 -16.48 -12.39 -18.63
C ASN A 143 -17.11 -11.37 -19.60
N ALA A 144 -16.32 -10.62 -20.35
CA ALA A 144 -16.81 -9.60 -21.30
C ALA A 144 -17.75 -10.13 -22.40
N ARG A 145 -17.75 -11.44 -22.65
CA ARG A 145 -18.57 -12.12 -23.66
C ARG A 145 -19.80 -12.79 -23.10
N SER A 146 -20.00 -12.75 -21.79
CA SER A 146 -21.21 -13.31 -21.19
C SER A 146 -22.42 -12.47 -21.60
N SER A 147 -23.50 -13.12 -22.05
CA SER A 147 -24.76 -12.48 -22.41
C SER A 147 -25.46 -11.82 -21.22
N SER A 148 -25.02 -12.12 -20.00
CA SER A 148 -25.54 -11.52 -18.76
C SER A 148 -24.90 -10.18 -18.40
N VAL A 149 -23.89 -9.72 -19.15
CA VAL A 149 -23.19 -8.45 -18.87
C VAL A 149 -23.97 -7.26 -19.42
N PRO A 150 -24.34 -6.29 -18.59
CA PRO A 150 -24.91 -5.03 -19.07
C PRO A 150 -23.87 -4.26 -19.89
N ALA A 151 -24.23 -3.81 -21.10
CA ALA A 151 -23.33 -3.03 -21.97
C ALA A 151 -22.79 -1.76 -21.27
N GLU A 152 -23.61 -1.13 -20.44
CA GLU A 152 -23.26 0.05 -19.66
C GLU A 152 -22.07 -0.18 -18.72
N ARG A 153 -21.92 -1.39 -18.17
CA ARG A 153 -20.83 -1.72 -17.24
C ARG A 153 -19.49 -1.76 -17.95
N LEU A 154 -19.45 -2.37 -19.13
CA LEU A 154 -18.23 -2.39 -19.95
C LEU A 154 -17.84 -0.97 -20.38
N ASP A 155 -18.82 -0.14 -20.73
CA ASP A 155 -18.56 1.26 -21.09
C ASP A 155 -18.10 2.09 -19.89
N ALA A 156 -18.62 1.84 -18.69
CA ALA A 156 -18.14 2.46 -17.46
C ALA A 156 -16.67 2.11 -17.18
N VAL A 157 -16.29 0.83 -17.33
CA VAL A 157 -14.87 0.41 -17.18
C VAL A 157 -13.98 1.05 -18.23
N ARG A 158 -14.42 1.14 -19.49
CA ARG A 158 -13.67 1.82 -20.55
C ARG A 158 -13.47 3.30 -20.26
N ARG A 159 -14.50 4.00 -19.79
CA ARG A 159 -14.42 5.41 -19.40
C ARG A 159 -13.47 5.60 -18.22
N LEU A 160 -13.51 4.71 -17.23
CA LEU A 160 -12.62 4.74 -16.07
C LEU A 160 -11.15 4.51 -16.48
N ALA A 161 -10.88 3.51 -17.31
CA ALA A 161 -9.52 3.26 -17.80
C ALA A 161 -8.99 4.44 -18.64
N ALA A 162 -9.83 5.01 -19.51
CA ALA A 162 -9.47 6.16 -20.33
C ALA A 162 -9.21 7.43 -19.51
N SER A 163 -10.03 7.71 -18.48
CA SER A 163 -9.86 8.89 -17.63
C SER A 163 -8.59 8.82 -16.77
N LEU A 164 -8.13 7.61 -16.44
CA LEU A 164 -6.92 7.35 -15.66
C LEU A 164 -5.70 7.03 -16.54
N HIS A 165 -5.85 7.09 -17.87
CA HIS A 165 -4.79 6.71 -18.83
C HIS A 165 -4.17 5.33 -18.58
N CYS A 166 -4.98 4.40 -18.07
CA CYS A 166 -4.55 3.05 -17.74
C CYS A 166 -4.89 2.07 -18.88
N PRO A 167 -4.02 1.10 -19.18
CA PRO A 167 -4.35 0.02 -20.10
C PRO A 167 -5.57 -0.78 -19.62
N LEU A 168 -6.40 -1.21 -20.57
CA LEU A 168 -7.53 -2.10 -20.35
C LEU A 168 -7.33 -3.39 -21.15
N LEU A 169 -7.18 -4.50 -20.43
CA LEU A 169 -6.99 -5.83 -20.99
C LEU A 169 -8.28 -6.64 -20.87
N PHE A 170 -8.52 -7.49 -21.85
CA PHE A 170 -9.65 -8.41 -21.86
C PHE A 170 -9.13 -9.82 -21.63
N ALA A 171 -9.54 -10.43 -20.53
CA ALA A 171 -9.26 -11.81 -20.22
C ALA A 171 -10.54 -12.64 -20.34
N GLU A 172 -10.40 -13.82 -20.90
CA GLU A 172 -11.46 -14.82 -20.93
C GLU A 172 -11.03 -16.01 -20.08
N ASP A 173 -11.98 -16.58 -19.34
CA ASP A 173 -11.79 -17.74 -18.46
C ASP A 173 -11.46 -19.04 -19.22
N GLN A 174 -11.40 -19.00 -20.55
CA GLN A 174 -10.84 -20.10 -21.34
C GLN A 174 -9.31 -20.08 -21.24
N VAL A 175 -8.83 -20.69 -20.15
CA VAL A 175 -7.45 -20.91 -19.76
C VAL A 175 -6.65 -21.58 -20.89
N CYS A 176 -6.07 -20.81 -21.82
CA CYS A 176 -4.83 -21.23 -22.49
C CYS A 176 -4.12 -20.14 -23.29
N GLU A 177 -4.81 -19.32 -24.07
CA GLU A 177 -4.15 -18.44 -25.05
C GLU A 177 -4.33 -16.95 -24.77
N THR A 178 -5.52 -16.55 -24.32
CA THR A 178 -5.82 -15.16 -23.93
C THR A 178 -5.01 -14.75 -22.71
N THR A 179 -4.93 -15.62 -21.70
CA THR A 179 -4.14 -15.37 -20.49
C THR A 179 -2.65 -15.20 -20.82
N LYS A 180 -2.10 -16.02 -21.73
CA LYS A 180 -0.72 -15.89 -22.24
C LYS A 180 -0.44 -14.56 -22.92
N LYS A 181 -1.38 -14.06 -23.73
CA LYS A 181 -1.26 -12.74 -24.36
C LYS A 181 -1.32 -11.63 -23.32
N CYS A 182 -2.25 -11.72 -22.37
CA CYS A 182 -2.33 -10.78 -21.25
C CYS A 182 -1.04 -10.78 -20.41
N PHE A 183 -0.39 -11.94 -20.20
CA PHE A 183 0.90 -12.01 -19.50
C PHE A 183 1.99 -11.24 -20.21
N LYS A 184 2.16 -11.45 -21.52
CA LYS A 184 3.17 -10.71 -22.29
C LYS A 184 2.93 -9.21 -22.23
N VAL A 185 1.67 -8.77 -22.27
CA VAL A 185 1.33 -7.35 -22.12
C VAL A 185 1.63 -6.85 -20.71
N ILE A 186 1.30 -7.62 -19.66
CA ILE A 186 1.61 -7.27 -18.26
C ILE A 186 3.13 -7.17 -18.03
N LEU A 187 3.93 -8.04 -18.64
CA LEU A 187 5.40 -8.06 -18.49
C LEU A 187 6.11 -6.91 -19.23
N ILE A 188 5.47 -6.26 -20.21
CA ILE A 188 6.03 -5.11 -20.94
C ILE A 188 5.53 -3.75 -20.43
N LEU A 189 4.55 -3.74 -19.51
CA LEU A 189 4.05 -2.54 -18.84
C LEU A 189 4.95 -2.18 -17.65
#